data_AF-A0A939TQQ6-F1
#
_entry.id   AF-A0A939TQQ6-F1
#
_cell.length_a   1.000
_cell.length_b   1.000
_cell.length_c   1.000
_cell.angle_alpha   90.00
_cell.angle_beta   90.00
_cell.angle_gamma   90.00
#
_symmetry.space_group_name_H-M   'P 1'
#
loop_
_entity.id
_entity.type
_entity.pdbx_description
1 polymer ?
#
loop_
_entity_poly.entity_id
_entity_poly.type
_entity_poly.pdbx_seq_one_letter_code
_entity_poly.pdbx_strand_id
1 'polypeptide(L)'
;MSELVEVKTIGEVERIVHASGLWDGTGPVEFSDDGETWRETWAPTSDRPFPEYARVTVYRKEVRVPTTVTIRWDEQVPTADPFWAAKWANAPMRHFGRTVRMVAFRQTFRELLGDMVLEDEDRSGRETTAPAEAPEPAPRDWAAEIAAAADAATLDEIDAAARKARVFTPDAAGTALHRALRSRRAELTTSAAAPIAGQRVEMSARQSGKSIRMPSDYQPPANRAARRKKGRR
;
A
#
# COMPACT_ATOMS: atom_id res chain seq x y z
N MET A 1 -10.95 20.02 -16.86
CA MET A 1 -12.35 19.58 -16.66
C MET A 1 -12.27 18.33 -15.83
N SER A 2 -12.54 18.42 -14.53
CA SER A 2 -12.61 17.24 -13.68
C SER A 2 -13.90 16.51 -14.05
N GLU A 3 -13.78 15.37 -14.73
CA GLU A 3 -14.91 14.46 -14.88
C GLU A 3 -15.35 14.06 -13.48
N LEU A 4 -16.60 14.38 -13.15
CA LEU A 4 -17.26 13.93 -11.93
C LEU A 4 -17.39 12.42 -12.04
N VAL A 5 -16.52 11.71 -11.33
CA VAL A 5 -16.60 10.27 -11.19
C VAL A 5 -17.93 9.93 -10.53
N GLU A 6 -18.81 9.27 -11.25
CA GLU A 6 -20.14 8.93 -10.75
C GLU A 6 -20.03 7.82 -9.70
N VAL A 7 -20.41 8.15 -8.47
CA VAL A 7 -20.44 7.20 -7.35
C VAL A 7 -21.78 6.46 -7.35
N LYS A 8 -21.74 5.13 -7.48
CA LYS A 8 -22.95 4.27 -7.47
C LYS A 8 -22.91 3.22 -6.37
N THR A 9 -24.10 2.90 -5.86
CA THR A 9 -24.35 1.79 -4.94
C THR A 9 -24.37 0.45 -5.69
N ILE A 10 -24.21 -0.66 -4.95
CA ILE A 10 -24.34 -2.01 -5.55
C ILE A 10 -25.70 -2.24 -6.20
N GLY A 11 -26.78 -1.75 -5.58
CA GLY A 11 -28.13 -1.92 -6.13
C GLY A 11 -28.33 -1.17 -7.45
N GLU A 12 -27.65 -0.04 -7.64
CA GLU A 12 -27.68 0.69 -8.91
C GLU A 12 -26.87 0.00 -10.00
N VAL A 13 -25.70 -0.56 -9.65
CA VAL A 13 -24.90 -1.36 -10.59
C VAL A 13 -25.65 -2.62 -11.01
N GLU A 14 -26.24 -3.35 -10.06
CA GLU A 14 -27.07 -4.52 -10.38
C GLU A 14 -28.26 -4.14 -11.27
N ARG A 15 -28.89 -2.99 -11.03
CA ARG A 15 -29.99 -2.50 -11.88
C ARG A 15 -29.53 -2.22 -13.31
N ILE A 16 -28.39 -1.54 -13.50
CA ILE A 16 -27.83 -1.25 -14.84
C ILE A 16 -27.49 -2.55 -15.56
N VAL A 17 -26.79 -3.46 -14.87
CA VAL A 17 -26.38 -4.76 -15.41
C VAL A 17 -27.60 -5.61 -15.80
N HIS A 18 -28.62 -5.70 -14.95
CA HIS A 18 -29.83 -6.45 -15.26
C HIS A 18 -30.64 -5.81 -16.40
N ALA A 19 -30.76 -4.48 -16.41
CA ALA A 19 -31.48 -3.74 -17.46
C ALA A 19 -30.83 -3.87 -18.84
N SER A 20 -29.52 -4.14 -18.91
CA SER A 20 -28.83 -4.36 -20.18
C SER A 20 -29.28 -5.60 -20.94
N GLY A 21 -29.91 -6.56 -20.26
CA GLY A 21 -30.27 -7.86 -20.84
C GLY A 21 -29.08 -8.80 -21.09
N LEU A 22 -27.83 -8.34 -20.87
CA LEU A 22 -26.60 -9.11 -21.10
C LEU A 22 -26.20 -10.00 -19.92
N TRP A 23 -26.81 -9.81 -18.75
CA TRP A 23 -26.53 -10.63 -17.57
C TRP A 23 -27.14 -12.03 -17.69
N ASP A 24 -26.35 -13.05 -17.33
CA ASP A 24 -26.73 -14.48 -17.41
C ASP A 24 -26.60 -15.22 -16.07
N GLY A 25 -26.46 -14.48 -14.97
CA GLY A 25 -26.33 -15.03 -13.63
C GLY A 25 -25.05 -14.65 -12.92
N THR A 26 -25.04 -14.89 -11.62
CA THR A 26 -23.88 -14.68 -10.74
C THR A 26 -23.77 -15.89 -9.83
N GLY A 27 -22.59 -16.49 -9.79
CA GLY A 27 -22.29 -17.59 -8.88
C GLY A 27 -22.30 -17.16 -7.41
N PRO A 28 -22.23 -18.12 -6.48
CA PRO A 28 -22.10 -17.79 -5.06
C PRO A 28 -20.83 -16.99 -4.82
N VAL A 29 -20.85 -16.18 -3.76
CA VAL A 29 -19.61 -15.59 -3.23
C VAL A 29 -18.94 -16.67 -2.40
N GLU A 30 -17.69 -16.95 -2.73
CA GLU A 30 -16.88 -17.92 -2.01
C GLU A 30 -15.75 -17.18 -1.27
N PHE A 31 -15.36 -17.73 -0.13
CA PHE A 31 -14.31 -17.22 0.72
C PHE A 31 -13.25 -18.29 0.90
N SER A 32 -12.01 -17.85 1.10
CA SER A 32 -10.87 -18.74 1.32
C SER A 32 -9.86 -18.08 2.24
N ASP A 33 -9.17 -18.91 3.03
CA ASP A 33 -8.07 -18.45 3.87
C ASP A 33 -6.68 -18.79 3.27
N ASP A 34 -6.63 -19.55 2.18
CA ASP A 34 -5.40 -20.06 1.55
C ASP A 34 -5.35 -19.83 0.03
N GLY A 35 -6.46 -19.43 -0.58
CA GLY A 35 -6.62 -19.27 -2.02
C GLY A 35 -6.86 -20.58 -2.78
N GLU A 36 -6.85 -21.72 -2.09
CA GLU A 36 -7.00 -23.07 -2.66
C GLU A 36 -8.36 -23.68 -2.31
N THR A 37 -8.75 -23.59 -1.03
CA THR A 37 -10.01 -24.12 -0.51
C THR A 37 -11.05 -23.02 -0.45
N TRP A 38 -12.13 -23.18 -1.21
CA TRP A 38 -13.19 -22.19 -1.35
C TRP A 38 -14.47 -22.67 -0.66
N ARG A 39 -15.14 -21.78 0.07
CA ARG A 39 -16.36 -22.08 0.83
C ARG A 39 -17.35 -20.93 0.69
N GLU A 40 -18.62 -21.23 0.48
CA GLU A 40 -19.68 -20.20 0.45
C GLU A 40 -19.92 -19.59 1.84
N THR A 41 -19.63 -20.36 2.89
CA THR A 41 -19.70 -19.93 4.27
C THR A 41 -18.33 -19.93 4.92
N TRP A 42 -18.05 -18.85 5.63
CA TRP A 42 -16.79 -18.65 6.33
C TRP A 42 -17.08 -18.34 7.80
N ALA A 43 -16.26 -18.90 8.70
CA ALA A 43 -16.42 -18.74 10.13
C ALA A 43 -15.11 -18.22 10.73
N PRO A 44 -15.15 -17.16 11.55
CA PRO A 44 -13.96 -16.63 12.20
C PRO A 44 -13.38 -17.62 13.20
N THR A 45 -12.06 -17.64 13.27
CA THR A 45 -11.29 -18.39 14.27
C THR A 45 -10.36 -17.42 15.02
N SER A 46 -9.81 -17.86 16.16
CA SER A 46 -8.84 -17.03 16.91
C SER A 46 -7.63 -16.63 16.06
N ASP A 47 -7.17 -17.54 15.21
CA ASP A 47 -5.96 -17.36 14.41
C ASP A 47 -6.26 -16.66 13.06
N ARG A 48 -7.53 -16.73 12.62
CA ARG A 48 -8.02 -16.11 11.38
C ARG A 48 -9.35 -15.41 11.66
N PRO A 49 -9.29 -14.13 12.10
CA PRO A 49 -10.49 -13.36 12.41
C PRO A 49 -11.20 -12.82 11.16
N PHE A 50 -10.58 -12.91 9.98
CA PHE A 50 -11.13 -12.49 8.69
C PHE A 50 -10.75 -13.48 7.58
N PRO A 51 -11.59 -13.63 6.53
CA PRO A 51 -11.21 -14.39 5.35
C PRO A 51 -10.10 -13.67 4.60
N GLU A 52 -9.11 -14.40 4.06
CA GLU A 52 -7.99 -13.78 3.33
C GLU A 52 -8.41 -13.40 1.90
N TYR A 53 -9.24 -14.23 1.27
CA TYR A 53 -9.68 -14.09 -0.11
C TYR A 53 -11.20 -14.18 -0.23
N ALA A 54 -11.74 -13.45 -1.20
CA ALA A 54 -13.10 -13.64 -1.69
C ALA A 54 -13.08 -13.80 -3.21
N ARG A 55 -13.95 -14.68 -3.72
CA ARG A 55 -14.11 -14.96 -5.14
C ARG A 55 -15.57 -14.96 -5.53
N VAL A 56 -15.84 -14.50 -6.75
CA VAL A 56 -17.15 -14.64 -7.37
C VAL A 56 -16.98 -14.84 -8.86
N THR A 57 -17.93 -15.55 -9.45
CA THR A 57 -17.99 -15.77 -10.90
C THR A 57 -19.24 -15.11 -11.46
N VAL A 58 -19.09 -14.28 -12.49
CA VAL A 58 -20.20 -13.59 -13.17
C VAL A 58 -20.33 -14.11 -14.59
N TYR A 59 -21.57 -14.36 -14.99
CA TYR A 59 -21.92 -14.87 -16.31
C TYR A 59 -22.53 -13.74 -17.13
N ARG A 60 -22.04 -13.61 -18.36
CA ARG A 60 -22.49 -12.62 -19.33
C ARG A 60 -22.85 -13.34 -20.62
N LYS A 61 -24.04 -13.03 -21.14
CA LYS A 61 -24.49 -13.52 -22.44
C LYS A 61 -23.49 -13.13 -23.50
N GLU A 62 -23.35 -13.99 -24.50
CA GLU A 62 -22.42 -13.81 -25.64
C GLU A 62 -20.93 -13.94 -25.27
N VAL A 63 -20.58 -14.06 -23.99
CA VAL A 63 -19.22 -14.36 -23.54
C VAL A 63 -19.13 -15.84 -23.17
N ARG A 64 -18.28 -16.58 -23.90
CA ARG A 64 -18.13 -18.03 -23.69
C ARG A 64 -17.51 -18.40 -22.34
N VAL A 65 -16.59 -17.60 -21.84
CA VAL A 65 -15.83 -17.87 -20.61
C VAL A 65 -16.33 -16.91 -19.54
N PRO A 66 -16.85 -17.40 -18.40
CA PRO A 66 -17.32 -16.52 -17.36
C PRO A 66 -16.15 -15.75 -16.73
N THR A 67 -16.45 -14.58 -16.18
CA THR A 67 -15.44 -13.76 -15.50
C THR A 67 -15.40 -14.16 -14.05
N THR A 68 -14.28 -14.72 -13.62
CA THR A 68 -14.03 -15.05 -12.21
C THR A 68 -13.05 -14.03 -11.64
N VAL A 69 -13.46 -13.38 -10.55
CA VAL A 69 -12.65 -12.38 -9.85
C VAL A 69 -12.35 -12.85 -8.46
N THR A 70 -11.08 -12.69 -8.06
CA THR A 70 -10.60 -12.91 -6.71
C THR A 70 -9.99 -11.62 -6.19
N ILE A 71 -10.33 -11.24 -4.97
CA ILE A 71 -9.75 -10.09 -4.24
C ILE A 71 -9.22 -10.55 -2.89
N ARG A 72 -8.29 -9.78 -2.33
CA ARG A 72 -7.73 -10.01 -1.00
C ARG A 72 -8.30 -9.05 0.03
N TRP A 73 -8.40 -9.50 1.28
CA TRP A 73 -8.96 -8.70 2.37
C TRP A 73 -8.08 -7.49 2.72
N ASP A 74 -6.76 -7.70 2.83
CA ASP A 74 -5.76 -6.69 3.14
C ASP A 74 -5.69 -5.54 2.12
N GLU A 75 -5.99 -5.83 0.85
CA GLU A 75 -6.02 -4.84 -0.24
C GLU A 75 -7.29 -3.98 -0.26
N GLN A 76 -8.37 -4.44 0.36
CA GLN A 76 -9.72 -3.89 0.13
C GLN A 76 -10.29 -3.20 1.37
N VAL A 77 -9.84 -3.61 2.56
CA VAL A 77 -10.32 -3.02 3.80
C VAL A 77 -9.79 -1.59 3.94
N PRO A 78 -10.66 -0.61 4.18
CA PRO A 78 -10.23 0.76 4.41
C PRO A 78 -9.52 0.86 5.77
N THR A 79 -8.20 0.72 5.76
CA THR A 79 -7.37 0.79 6.97
C THR A 79 -7.10 2.23 7.43
N ALA A 80 -7.34 3.22 6.56
CA ALA A 80 -7.16 4.63 6.85
C ALA A 80 -8.24 5.20 7.79
N ASP A 81 -9.45 4.61 7.81
CA ASP A 81 -10.55 5.05 8.68
C ASP A 81 -10.91 3.96 9.70
N PRO A 82 -10.60 4.17 11.01
CA PRO A 82 -10.91 3.20 12.06
C PRO A 82 -12.39 2.87 12.21
N PHE A 83 -13.30 3.81 11.94
CA PHE A 83 -14.74 3.60 12.03
C PHE A 83 -15.20 2.63 10.93
N TRP A 84 -14.70 2.79 9.71
CA TRP A 84 -15.02 1.88 8.61
C TRP A 84 -14.33 0.53 8.75
N ALA A 85 -13.07 0.49 9.19
CA ALA A 85 -12.39 -0.76 9.50
C ALA A 85 -13.18 -1.58 10.54
N ALA A 86 -13.69 -0.94 11.60
CA ALA A 86 -14.53 -1.60 12.60
C ALA A 86 -15.86 -2.12 12.01
N LYS A 87 -16.48 -1.38 11.10
CA LYS A 87 -17.70 -1.82 10.41
C LYS A 87 -17.46 -3.07 9.55
N TRP A 88 -16.35 -3.10 8.82
CA TRP A 88 -15.92 -4.28 8.06
C TRP A 88 -15.63 -5.46 8.98
N ALA A 89 -14.94 -5.24 10.09
CA ALA A 89 -14.64 -6.29 11.07
C ALA A 89 -15.91 -6.89 11.70
N ASN A 90 -16.97 -6.11 11.89
CA ASN A 90 -18.24 -6.59 12.45
C ASN A 90 -19.07 -7.42 11.46
N ALA A 91 -18.86 -7.26 10.15
CA ALA A 91 -19.61 -7.97 9.12
C ALA A 91 -18.72 -8.34 7.92
N PRO A 92 -17.69 -9.17 8.11
CA PRO A 92 -16.62 -9.37 7.13
C PRO A 92 -17.14 -9.96 5.82
N MET A 93 -17.91 -11.04 5.88
CA MET A 93 -18.48 -11.68 4.69
C MET A 93 -19.41 -10.73 3.91
N ARG A 94 -20.16 -9.87 4.61
CA ARG A 94 -21.11 -8.95 3.97
C ARG A 94 -20.39 -7.89 3.16
N HIS A 95 -19.41 -7.22 3.77
CA HIS A 95 -18.68 -6.13 3.11
C HIS A 95 -17.74 -6.65 2.02
N PHE A 96 -17.02 -7.73 2.32
CA PHE A 96 -16.09 -8.30 1.37
C PHE A 96 -16.79 -8.99 0.21
N GLY A 97 -17.89 -9.72 0.49
CA GLY A 97 -18.72 -10.33 -0.54
C GLY A 97 -19.42 -9.33 -1.45
N ARG A 98 -19.87 -8.19 -0.89
CA ARG A 98 -20.36 -7.06 -1.69
C ARG A 98 -19.27 -6.52 -2.61
N THR A 99 -18.06 -6.31 -2.08
CA THR A 99 -16.94 -5.71 -2.81
C THR A 99 -16.49 -6.60 -3.98
N VAL A 100 -16.29 -7.90 -3.75
CA VAL A 100 -15.88 -8.81 -4.84
C VAL A 100 -16.92 -8.86 -5.96
N ARG A 101 -18.21 -8.83 -5.62
CA ARG A 101 -19.30 -8.80 -6.62
C ARG A 101 -19.25 -7.54 -7.47
N MET A 102 -18.96 -6.39 -6.86
CA MET A 102 -18.84 -5.13 -7.59
C MET A 102 -17.65 -5.10 -8.53
N VAL A 103 -16.48 -5.55 -8.07
CA VAL A 103 -15.29 -5.66 -8.91
C VAL A 103 -15.57 -6.60 -10.10
N ALA A 104 -16.26 -7.72 -9.85
CA ALA A 104 -16.63 -8.66 -10.90
C ALA A 104 -17.60 -8.06 -11.92
N PHE A 105 -18.63 -7.33 -11.49
CA PHE A 105 -19.51 -6.63 -12.42
C PHE A 105 -18.76 -5.57 -13.24
N ARG A 106 -17.88 -4.78 -12.62
CA ARG A 106 -17.10 -3.76 -13.33
C ARG A 106 -16.18 -4.37 -14.40
N GLN A 107 -15.54 -5.49 -14.10
CA GLN A 107 -14.70 -6.19 -15.07
C GLN A 107 -15.52 -6.82 -16.20
N THR A 108 -16.69 -7.38 -15.86
CA THR A 108 -17.53 -8.13 -16.81
C THR A 108 -18.34 -7.23 -17.74
N PHE A 109 -18.81 -6.08 -17.23
CA PHE A 109 -19.69 -5.12 -17.91
C PHE A 109 -19.03 -3.74 -18.01
N ARG A 110 -17.72 -3.72 -18.28
CA ARG A 110 -16.91 -2.49 -18.31
C ARG A 110 -17.47 -1.45 -19.29
N GLU A 111 -18.05 -1.88 -20.40
CA GLU A 111 -18.68 -1.00 -21.39
C GLU A 111 -19.96 -0.33 -20.88
N LEU A 112 -20.67 -0.93 -19.92
CA LEU A 112 -21.88 -0.36 -19.31
C LEU A 112 -21.54 0.50 -18.10
N LEU A 113 -20.52 0.10 -17.35
CA LEU A 113 -20.19 0.65 -16.04
C LEU A 113 -19.02 1.65 -16.10
N GLY A 114 -18.26 1.70 -17.20
CA GLY A 114 -17.17 2.65 -17.39
C GLY A 114 -16.16 2.69 -16.23
N ASP A 115 -15.71 3.91 -15.90
CA ASP A 115 -14.77 4.18 -14.83
C ASP A 115 -15.43 4.60 -13.51
N MET A 116 -16.68 4.17 -13.27
CA MET A 116 -17.39 4.47 -12.02
C MET A 116 -16.58 4.03 -10.80
N VAL A 117 -16.54 4.91 -9.79
CA VAL A 117 -15.96 4.61 -8.48
C VAL A 117 -17.08 4.21 -7.55
N LEU A 118 -16.79 3.23 -6.70
CA LEU A 118 -17.78 2.70 -5.77
C LEU A 118 -17.92 3.64 -4.58
N GLU A 119 -19.12 3.73 -3.99
CA GLU A 119 -19.33 4.50 -2.75
C GLU A 119 -18.40 4.04 -1.62
N ASP A 120 -18.08 2.75 -1.59
CA ASP A 120 -17.17 2.15 -0.62
C ASP A 120 -15.68 2.38 -1.00
N GLU A 121 -15.35 2.64 -2.27
CA GLU A 121 -13.98 2.94 -2.77
C GLU A 121 -13.63 4.43 -2.68
N ASP A 122 -14.59 5.32 -2.99
CA ASP A 122 -14.42 6.77 -2.78
C ASP A 122 -14.20 7.07 -1.29
N ARG A 123 -14.87 6.27 -0.44
CA ARG A 123 -14.77 6.37 1.02
C ARG A 123 -13.61 5.58 1.61
N SER A 124 -12.99 4.65 0.88
CA SER A 124 -11.78 3.95 1.32
C SER A 124 -10.52 4.80 1.22
N GLY A 125 -10.65 6.06 0.81
CA GLY A 125 -9.54 7.00 0.83
C GLY A 125 -8.47 6.58 -0.14
N ARG A 126 -8.83 6.36 -1.41
CA ARG A 126 -7.92 6.82 -2.46
C ARG A 126 -8.04 8.33 -2.50
N GLU A 127 -7.47 8.99 -1.49
CA GLU A 127 -7.15 10.41 -1.58
C GLU A 127 -6.28 10.56 -2.82
N THR A 128 -6.91 10.90 -3.94
CA THR A 128 -6.31 11.84 -4.85
C THR A 128 -6.06 13.04 -3.96
N THR A 129 -4.82 13.18 -3.50
CA THR A 129 -4.37 14.24 -2.61
C THR A 129 -4.44 15.54 -3.40
N ALA A 130 -5.65 16.07 -3.58
CA ALA A 130 -5.85 17.50 -3.50
C ALA A 130 -5.51 17.84 -2.04
N PRO A 131 -4.51 18.70 -1.78
CA PRO A 131 -4.12 18.99 -0.43
C PRO A 131 -5.31 19.60 0.29
N ALA A 132 -5.84 18.87 1.28
CA ALA A 132 -6.80 19.42 2.23
C ALA A 132 -6.11 20.58 2.94
N GLU A 133 -6.65 21.78 2.76
CA GLU A 133 -6.26 22.99 3.47
C GLU A 133 -6.60 22.77 4.95
N ALA A 134 -5.60 22.27 5.69
CA ALA A 134 -5.65 22.23 7.14
C ALA A 134 -5.76 23.68 7.66
N PRO A 135 -6.47 23.94 8.77
CA PRO A 135 -6.49 25.26 9.38
C PRO A 135 -5.04 25.68 9.66
N GLU A 136 -4.62 26.83 9.10
CA GLU A 136 -3.26 27.34 9.17
C GLU A 136 -2.73 27.24 10.62
N PRO A 137 -1.78 26.34 10.91
CA PRO A 137 -1.00 26.50 12.12
C PRO A 137 -0.25 27.82 11.97
N ALA A 138 -0.32 28.67 12.99
CA ALA A 138 0.43 29.93 13.04
C ALA A 138 1.85 29.72 12.48
N PRO A 139 2.35 30.64 11.63
CA PRO A 139 3.53 30.39 10.81
C PRO A 139 4.71 29.98 11.68
N ARG A 140 5.01 28.68 11.64
CA ARG A 140 6.11 28.09 12.41
C ARG A 140 7.42 28.56 11.79
N ASP A 141 8.21 29.31 12.55
CA ASP A 141 9.50 29.82 12.10
C ASP A 141 10.58 28.73 12.22
N TRP A 142 10.67 27.91 11.18
CA TRP A 142 11.64 26.83 11.08
C TRP A 142 13.09 27.31 11.18
N ALA A 143 13.40 28.53 10.73
CA ALA A 143 14.76 29.06 10.81
C ALA A 143 15.13 29.35 12.28
N ALA A 144 14.21 29.94 13.04
CA ALA A 144 14.39 30.19 14.46
C ALA A 144 14.53 28.90 15.26
N GLU A 145 13.72 27.88 14.96
CA GLU A 145 13.78 26.58 15.65
C GLU A 145 15.08 25.82 15.37
N ILE A 146 15.55 25.82 14.12
CA ILE A 146 16.85 25.22 13.77
C ILE A 146 17.98 25.93 14.50
N ALA A 147 17.96 27.27 14.60
CA ALA A 147 18.99 28.02 15.31
C ALA A 147 18.97 27.78 16.83
N ALA A 148 17.77 27.62 17.42
CA ALA A 148 17.57 27.40 18.85
C ALA A 148 17.85 25.96 19.30
N ALA A 149 17.93 24.99 18.37
CA ALA A 149 18.21 23.60 18.71
C ALA A 149 19.55 23.46 19.47
N ALA A 150 19.47 22.92 20.69
CA ALA A 150 20.60 22.80 21.60
C ALA A 150 21.37 21.47 21.45
N ASP A 151 20.71 20.43 20.91
CA ASP A 151 21.28 19.10 20.75
C ASP A 151 20.84 18.45 19.41
N ALA A 152 21.54 17.37 19.06
CA ALA A 152 21.33 16.67 17.80
C ALA A 152 19.98 15.94 17.73
N ALA A 153 19.43 15.50 18.86
CA ALA A 153 18.15 14.79 18.91
C ALA A 153 16.99 15.76 18.59
N THR A 154 17.01 16.95 19.18
CA THR A 154 16.08 18.04 18.91
C THR A 154 16.16 18.46 17.44
N LEU A 155 17.37 18.51 16.88
CA LEU A 155 17.57 18.84 15.46
C LEU A 155 17.00 17.77 14.51
N ASP A 156 17.09 16.49 14.89
CA ASP A 156 16.52 15.37 14.13
C ASP A 156 14.99 15.37 14.16
N GLU A 157 14.39 15.73 15.30
CA GLU A 157 12.93 15.93 15.41
C GLU A 157 12.45 17.10 14.54
N ILE A 158 13.21 18.21 14.50
CA ILE A 158 12.92 19.37 13.64
C ILE A 158 13.07 18.98 12.16
N ASP A 159 14.09 18.21 11.75
CA ASP A 159 14.25 17.72 10.37
C ASP A 159 13.07 16.84 9.96
N ALA A 160 12.68 15.88 10.82
CA ALA A 160 11.55 15.00 10.55
C ALA A 160 10.23 15.79 10.41
N ALA A 161 10.00 16.77 11.28
CA ALA A 161 8.81 17.63 11.22
C ALA A 161 8.82 18.53 9.98
N ALA A 162 9.96 19.14 9.63
CA ALA A 162 10.10 20.00 8.45
C ALA A 162 9.91 19.22 7.13
N ARG A 163 10.42 17.98 7.05
CA ARG A 163 10.19 17.09 5.90
C ARG A 163 8.73 16.66 5.79
N LYS A 164 8.09 16.32 6.91
CA LYS A 164 6.65 15.98 6.94
C LYS A 164 5.79 17.16 6.48
N ALA A 165 6.16 18.37 6.87
CA ALA A 165 5.54 19.62 6.43
C ALA A 165 5.98 20.09 5.02
N ARG A 166 6.85 19.33 4.33
CA ARG A 166 7.40 19.64 3.00
C ARG A 166 8.01 21.05 2.87
N VAL A 167 8.63 21.53 3.95
CA VAL A 167 9.22 22.88 4.04
C VAL A 167 10.49 23.02 3.19
N PHE A 168 11.19 21.92 2.94
CA PHE A 168 12.36 21.90 2.06
C PHE A 168 11.94 21.86 0.58
N THR A 169 11.41 22.98 0.11
CA THR A 169 11.08 23.19 -1.31
C THR A 169 12.35 23.38 -2.15
N PRO A 170 12.32 23.09 -3.47
CA PRO A 170 13.44 23.31 -4.38
C PRO A 170 13.73 24.79 -4.70
N ASP A 171 13.22 25.72 -3.90
CA ASP A 171 13.44 27.15 -4.06
C ASP A 171 14.61 27.65 -3.18
N ALA A 172 14.90 28.94 -3.26
CA ALA A 172 15.99 29.55 -2.51
C ALA A 172 15.77 29.48 -0.99
N ALA A 173 14.53 29.58 -0.52
CA ALA A 173 14.19 29.59 0.90
C ALA A 173 14.30 28.17 1.51
N GLY A 174 13.72 27.17 0.86
CA GLY A 174 13.84 25.76 1.25
C GLY A 174 15.29 25.26 1.20
N THR A 175 16.06 25.68 0.19
CA THR A 175 17.50 25.38 0.11
C THR A 175 18.29 26.04 1.24
N ALA A 176 17.97 27.29 1.60
CA ALA A 176 18.62 28.00 2.70
C ALA A 176 18.34 27.32 4.06
N LEU A 177 17.10 26.91 4.30
CA LEU A 177 16.72 26.15 5.51
C LEU A 177 17.47 24.81 5.60
N HIS A 178 17.55 24.07 4.49
CA HIS A 178 18.30 22.81 4.46
C HIS A 178 19.82 23.00 4.67
N ARG A 179 20.38 24.13 4.24
CA ARG A 179 21.78 24.50 4.56
C ARG A 179 21.94 24.89 6.03
N ALA A 180 21.01 25.63 6.61
CA ALA A 180 21.02 26.00 8.02
C ALA A 180 20.98 24.75 8.92
N LEU A 181 20.11 23.79 8.60
CA LEU A 181 20.01 22.52 9.34
C LEU A 181 21.32 21.73 9.30
N ARG A 182 21.92 21.58 8.11
CA ARG A 182 23.21 20.88 7.96
C ARG A 182 24.35 21.59 8.69
N SER A 183 24.38 22.92 8.64
CA SER A 183 25.39 23.73 9.33
C SER A 183 25.27 23.59 10.84
N ARG A 184 24.04 23.67 11.37
CA ARG A 184 23.77 23.48 12.80
C ARG A 184 24.13 22.07 13.28
N ARG A 185 23.82 21.04 12.48
CA ARG A 185 24.23 19.66 12.77
C ARG A 185 25.75 19.53 12.85
N ALA A 186 26.47 20.16 11.91
CA ALA A 186 27.92 20.15 11.91
C ALA A 186 28.50 20.89 13.13
N GLU A 187 27.93 22.02 13.54
CA GLU A 187 28.31 22.74 14.76
C GLU A 187 28.11 21.90 16.01
N LEU A 188 26.95 21.27 16.19
CA LEU A 188 26.65 20.43 17.35
C LEU A 188 27.55 19.18 17.39
N THR A 189 27.85 18.60 16.23
CA THR A 189 28.77 17.46 16.13
C THR A 189 30.22 17.86 16.41
N THR A 190 30.64 19.05 15.95
CA THR A 190 31.99 19.58 16.19
C THR A 190 32.17 20.04 17.64
N SER A 191 31.14 20.63 18.24
CA SER A 191 31.11 21.04 19.66
C SER A 191 31.10 19.84 20.59
N ALA A 192 30.45 18.72 20.20
CA ALA A 192 30.56 17.45 20.91
C ALA A 192 31.94 16.79 20.75
N ALA A 193 32.72 17.18 19.74
CA ALA A 193 34.05 16.66 19.42
C ALA A 193 35.21 17.57 19.86
N ALA A 194 34.96 18.62 20.67
CA ALA A 194 36.02 19.42 21.25
C ALA A 194 36.93 18.56 22.16
N PRO A 195 38.26 18.69 22.06
CA PRO A 195 39.18 17.57 22.31
C PRO A 195 39.42 17.29 23.80
N ILE A 196 39.24 16.03 24.20
CA ILE A 196 40.01 15.45 25.31
C ILE A 196 41.45 15.39 24.82
N ALA A 197 42.24 16.40 25.20
CA ALA A 197 43.69 16.38 25.02
C ALA A 197 44.26 15.19 25.78
N GLY A 198 44.82 14.22 25.03
CA GLY A 198 45.68 13.19 25.57
C GLY A 198 45.11 11.78 25.57
N GLN A 199 44.97 11.17 24.39
CA GLN A 199 45.28 9.74 24.28
C GLN A 199 45.77 9.41 22.87
N ARG A 200 47.09 9.30 22.77
CA ARG A 200 47.81 8.72 21.64
C ARG A 200 47.45 7.24 21.59
N VAL A 201 46.54 6.84 20.70
CA VAL A 201 46.28 5.43 20.41
C VAL A 201 47.13 5.04 19.20
N GLU A 202 48.03 4.11 19.46
CA GLU A 202 48.91 3.49 18.47
C GLU A 202 48.10 2.82 17.36
N MET A 203 48.44 3.16 16.12
CA MET A 203 47.99 2.46 14.93
C MET A 203 48.52 1.02 14.94
N SER A 204 47.61 0.04 15.02
CA SER A 204 47.90 -1.33 14.60
C SER A 204 47.16 -1.64 13.30
N ALA A 205 47.94 -1.73 12.24
CA ALA A 205 47.50 -2.13 10.91
C ALA A 205 47.02 -3.58 10.91
N ARG A 206 45.78 -3.82 10.48
CA ARG A 206 45.34 -5.11 9.93
C ARG A 206 44.63 -4.90 8.61
N GLN A 207 45.41 -4.95 7.54
CA GLN A 207 44.95 -5.35 6.22
C GLN A 207 44.72 -6.87 6.22
N SER A 208 43.52 -7.34 5.85
CA SER A 208 43.38 -8.57 5.06
C SER A 208 42.04 -8.63 4.29
N GLY A 209 42.17 -8.53 2.96
CA GLY A 209 41.40 -9.22 1.92
C GLY A 209 39.86 -9.24 1.97
N LYS A 210 39.21 -8.28 1.30
CA LYS A 210 37.88 -8.53 0.69
C LYS A 210 38.09 -9.29 -0.62
N SER A 211 37.78 -10.59 -0.62
CA SER A 211 37.68 -11.36 -1.86
C SER A 211 36.38 -11.00 -2.58
N ILE A 212 36.52 -10.55 -3.84
CA ILE A 212 35.41 -10.29 -4.74
C ILE A 212 34.91 -11.65 -5.24
N ARG A 213 33.67 -12.04 -4.89
CA ARG A 213 33.04 -13.25 -5.42
C ARG A 213 32.69 -13.00 -6.90
N MET A 214 33.32 -13.75 -7.80
CA MET A 214 32.95 -13.74 -9.22
C MET A 214 31.52 -14.27 -9.41
N PRO A 215 30.79 -13.78 -10.42
CA PRO A 215 29.49 -14.33 -10.81
C PRO A 215 29.63 -15.80 -11.23
N SER A 216 28.86 -16.68 -10.60
CA SER A 216 28.75 -18.09 -11.01
C SER A 216 27.95 -18.16 -12.30
N ASP A 217 28.56 -18.63 -13.38
CA ASP A 217 27.84 -19.03 -14.58
C ASP A 217 26.78 -20.09 -14.22
N TYR A 218 25.58 -19.90 -14.75
CA TYR A 218 24.41 -20.74 -14.49
C TYR A 218 24.63 -22.15 -15.06
N GLN A 219 24.85 -23.15 -14.19
CA GLN A 219 24.74 -24.56 -14.58
C GLN A 219 23.28 -25.02 -14.51
N PRO A 220 22.71 -25.55 -15.60
CA PRO A 220 21.37 -26.12 -15.56
C PRO A 220 21.34 -27.42 -14.73
N PRO A 221 20.26 -27.68 -13.97
CA PRO A 221 20.20 -28.82 -13.05
C PRO A 221 20.21 -30.16 -13.78
N ALA A 222 21.14 -31.05 -13.37
CA ALA A 222 21.43 -32.36 -13.96
C ALA A 222 20.28 -33.39 -13.98
N ASN A 223 19.11 -33.06 -13.41
CA ASN A 223 18.04 -34.02 -13.13
C ASN A 223 16.89 -34.07 -14.15
N ARG A 224 17.03 -33.46 -15.34
CA ARG A 224 15.98 -33.50 -16.36
C ARG A 224 15.83 -34.88 -17.04
N ALA A 225 16.91 -35.65 -17.16
CA ALA A 225 16.90 -36.96 -17.83
C ALA A 225 16.25 -38.08 -16.98
N ALA A 226 16.40 -38.03 -15.66
CA ALA A 226 15.87 -39.07 -14.77
C ALA A 226 14.34 -39.03 -14.59
N ARG A 227 13.71 -37.85 -14.71
CA ARG A 227 12.26 -37.69 -14.51
C ARG A 227 11.40 -38.28 -15.64
N ARG A 228 11.93 -38.40 -16.87
CA ARG A 228 11.18 -38.98 -18.01
C ARG A 228 11.03 -40.51 -17.95
N LYS A 229 11.77 -41.22 -17.09
CA LYS A 229 11.72 -42.69 -17.01
C LYS A 229 10.66 -43.23 -16.05
N LYS A 230 10.03 -42.38 -15.22
CA LYS A 230 9.10 -42.81 -14.16
C LYS A 230 7.61 -42.73 -14.53
N GLY A 231 7.27 -42.25 -15.73
CA GLY A 231 5.88 -42.11 -16.21
C GLY A 231 5.42 -43.18 -17.21
N ARG A 232 6.17 -44.28 -17.35
CA ARG A 232 5.82 -45.38 -18.27
C ARG A 232 5.93 -46.71 -17.54
N ARG A 233 5.00 -46.95 -16.63
CA ARG A 233 4.60 -48.26 -16.12
C ARG A 233 3.17 -48.18 -15.67
#